data_AF-A0A4R9JLL2-F1
#
_entry.id   AF-A0A4R9JLL2-F1
#
_cell.length_a   1.000
_cell.length_b   1.000
_cell.length_c   1.000
_cell.angle_alpha   90.00
_cell.angle_beta   90.00
_cell.angle_gamma   90.00
#
_symmetry.space_group_name_H-M   'P 1'
#
loop_
_entity.id
_entity.type
_entity.pdbx_description
1 polymer ?
#
loop_
_entity_poly.entity_id
_entity_poly.type
_entity_poly.pdbx_seq_one_letter_code
_entity_poly.pdbx_strand_id
1 'polypeptide(L)'
;MNRILYILIFVLSCFTIAYPVFANFLVTPEQNLRLELVGSSRDQIRFCKQKSSQVFGRNPIAPSVTCQFLPEVEMSLDQFFTEELTETEETQWAFYDGSGKQLFPTVTWEGQESMFLVSVVRSKRGQFGVQLQRKKDGAYFFYRTKMPNWVI
;
A
#
# COMPACT_ATOMS: atom_id res chain seq x y z
N MET A 1 46.17 28.49 -4.13
CA MET A 1 45.84 27.07 -4.40
C MET A 1 44.78 26.50 -3.44
N ASN A 2 44.80 26.82 -2.14
CA ASN A 2 43.87 26.22 -1.16
C ASN A 2 42.39 26.67 -1.23
N ARG A 3 42.08 27.92 -1.59
CA ARG A 3 40.68 28.42 -1.59
C ARG A 3 39.75 27.70 -2.58
N ILE A 4 40.25 27.37 -3.77
CA ILE A 4 39.47 26.66 -4.81
C ILE A 4 39.17 25.22 -4.36
N LEU A 5 40.13 24.57 -3.70
CA LEU A 5 39.96 23.23 -3.16
C LEU A 5 38.89 23.18 -2.06
N TYR A 6 38.86 24.16 -1.14
CA TYR A 6 37.82 24.22 -0.11
C TYR A 6 36.41 24.46 -0.68
N ILE A 7 36.29 25.28 -1.73
CA ILE A 7 35.00 25.50 -2.41
C ILE A 7 34.54 24.21 -3.09
N LEU A 8 35.44 23.49 -3.76
CA LEU A 8 35.13 22.19 -4.38
C LEU A 8 34.69 21.14 -3.38
N ILE A 9 35.38 21.01 -2.23
CA ILE A 9 35.01 20.08 -1.15
C ILE A 9 33.64 20.45 -0.57
N PHE A 10 33.38 21.74 -0.36
CA PHE A 10 32.09 22.20 0.15
C PHE A 10 30.95 21.90 -0.83
N VAL A 11 31.14 22.17 -2.13
CA VAL A 11 30.15 21.84 -3.16
C VAL A 11 29.91 20.34 -3.24
N LEU A 12 30.96 19.51 -3.25
CA LEU A 12 30.81 18.05 -3.22
C LEU A 12 30.05 17.57 -1.98
N SER A 13 30.34 18.15 -0.80
CA SER A 13 29.63 17.82 0.44
C SER A 13 28.16 18.23 0.40
N CYS A 14 27.82 19.36 -0.20
CA CYS A 14 26.43 19.76 -0.39
C CYS A 14 25.69 18.82 -1.36
N PHE A 15 26.35 18.36 -2.43
CA PHE A 15 25.77 17.38 -3.35
C PHE A 15 25.54 16.02 -2.70
N THR A 16 26.44 15.53 -1.85
CA THR A 16 26.23 14.25 -1.13
C THR A 16 25.13 14.35 -0.07
N ILE A 17 24.96 15.51 0.56
CA ILE A 17 23.89 15.74 1.55
C ILE A 17 22.53 15.99 0.88
N ALA A 18 22.48 16.50 -0.36
CA ALA A 18 21.25 16.75 -1.10
C ALA A 18 20.73 15.55 -1.91
N TYR A 19 21.56 14.53 -2.13
CA TYR A 19 21.15 13.31 -2.85
C TYR A 19 19.92 12.57 -2.28
N PRO A 20 19.68 12.48 -0.96
CA PRO A 20 18.48 11.82 -0.44
C PRO A 20 17.20 12.65 -0.61
N VAL A 21 17.28 13.90 -1.10
CA VAL A 21 16.11 14.76 -1.34
C VAL A 21 15.40 14.39 -2.65
N PHE A 22 16.09 13.72 -3.58
CA PHE A 22 15.45 12.96 -4.66
C PHE A 22 15.04 11.57 -4.16
N ALA A 23 14.28 11.55 -3.07
CA ALA A 23 13.64 10.33 -2.61
C ALA A 23 12.71 9.84 -3.73
N ASN A 24 13.15 8.85 -4.50
CA ASN A 24 12.28 8.09 -5.36
C ASN A 24 11.16 7.56 -4.47
N PHE A 25 9.94 8.08 -4.66
CA PHE A 25 8.77 7.43 -4.09
C PHE A 25 8.82 5.98 -4.56
N LEU A 26 8.77 5.03 -3.63
CA LEU A 26 8.73 3.63 -4.00
C LEU A 26 7.50 3.43 -4.89
N VAL A 27 7.70 2.88 -6.09
CA VAL A 27 6.61 2.59 -7.03
C VAL A 27 6.61 1.09 -7.28
N THR A 28 5.43 0.51 -7.27
CA THR A 28 5.22 -0.88 -7.69
C THR A 28 5.58 -1.07 -9.17
N PRO A 29 5.99 -2.29 -9.59
CA PRO A 29 6.24 -2.56 -11.00
C PRO A 29 4.95 -2.47 -11.84
N GLU A 30 5.12 -2.20 -13.14
CA GLU A 30 4.02 -2.15 -14.11
C GLU A 30 3.65 -3.56 -14.62
N GLN A 31 3.30 -4.45 -13.70
CA GLN A 31 2.88 -5.83 -14.00
C GLN A 31 1.72 -6.24 -13.09
N ASN A 32 1.11 -7.39 -13.38
CA ASN A 32 0.10 -7.96 -12.48
C ASN A 32 0.76 -8.47 -11.20
N LEU A 33 0.24 -8.01 -10.06
CA LEU A 33 0.63 -8.35 -8.70
C LEU A 33 -0.50 -9.16 -8.07
N ARG A 34 -0.26 -10.45 -7.88
CA ARG A 34 -1.24 -11.35 -7.31
C ARG A 34 -1.20 -11.31 -5.78
N LEU A 35 -2.36 -11.13 -5.18
CA LEU A 35 -2.59 -11.21 -3.75
C LEU A 35 -3.01 -12.64 -3.39
N GLU A 36 -2.21 -13.27 -2.55
CA GLU A 36 -2.49 -14.61 -2.03
C GLU A 36 -3.11 -14.49 -0.63
N LEU A 37 -4.38 -14.90 -0.53
CA LEU A 37 -5.11 -14.99 0.74
C LEU A 37 -4.86 -16.34 1.40
N VAL A 38 -4.62 -16.33 2.72
CA VAL A 38 -4.38 -17.55 3.51
C VAL A 38 -5.40 -17.66 4.64
N GLY A 39 -6.02 -18.84 4.79
CA GLY A 39 -6.71 -19.27 6.01
C GLY A 39 -8.24 -19.19 6.02
N SER A 40 -8.87 -18.30 5.23
CA SER A 40 -10.34 -18.14 5.20
C SER A 40 -10.92 -18.45 3.83
N SER A 41 -12.16 -18.93 3.78
CA SER A 41 -12.90 -19.12 2.52
C SER A 41 -13.25 -17.76 1.92
N ARG A 42 -13.11 -17.61 0.59
CA ARG A 42 -13.21 -16.30 -0.09
C ARG A 42 -14.55 -15.60 0.13
N ASP A 43 -15.62 -16.36 0.23
CA ASP A 43 -17.00 -15.91 0.50
C ASP A 43 -17.16 -15.20 1.87
N GLN A 44 -16.24 -15.45 2.81
CA GLN A 44 -16.24 -14.81 4.12
C GLN A 44 -15.32 -13.58 4.18
N ILE A 45 -14.51 -13.36 3.15
CA ILE A 45 -13.53 -12.28 3.11
C ILE A 45 -14.20 -11.00 2.62
N ARG A 46 -13.89 -9.92 3.32
CA ARG A 46 -14.43 -8.59 3.02
C ARG A 46 -13.28 -7.60 2.83
N PHE A 47 -13.44 -6.71 1.87
CA PHE A 47 -12.57 -5.57 1.65
C PHE A 47 -13.26 -4.31 2.18
N CYS A 48 -12.72 -3.76 3.27
CA CYS A 48 -13.39 -2.76 4.07
C CYS A 48 -12.62 -1.45 4.10
N LYS A 49 -13.35 -0.35 3.94
CA LYS A 49 -12.88 1.01 4.19
C LYS A 49 -12.65 1.23 5.67
N GLN A 50 -11.46 1.72 6.01
CA GLN A 50 -11.02 2.02 7.36
C GLN A 50 -11.24 3.51 7.66
N LYS A 51 -11.51 3.81 8.93
CA LYS A 51 -11.56 5.21 9.40
C LYS A 51 -10.13 5.75 9.51
N SER A 52 -9.93 7.01 9.11
CA SER A 52 -8.64 7.72 9.13
C SER A 52 -7.99 7.81 10.53
N SER A 53 -8.76 7.65 11.61
CA SER A 53 -8.29 7.72 13.00
C SER A 53 -7.88 6.38 13.62
N GLN A 54 -7.96 5.28 12.86
CA GLN A 54 -7.80 3.92 13.39
C GLN A 54 -6.44 3.30 13.04
N VAL A 55 -5.88 2.51 13.96
CA VAL A 55 -4.53 1.90 13.88
C VAL A 55 -4.61 0.47 13.34
N PHE A 56 -3.68 0.03 12.49
CA PHE A 56 -3.68 -1.31 11.87
C PHE A 56 -3.87 -2.46 12.87
N GLY A 57 -4.63 -3.50 12.46
CA GLY A 57 -4.67 -4.80 13.11
C GLY A 57 -5.64 -4.98 14.29
N ARG A 58 -6.32 -3.92 14.76
CA ARG A 58 -7.26 -4.00 15.91
C ARG A 58 -8.60 -3.31 15.68
N ASN A 59 -8.92 -2.99 14.44
CA ASN A 59 -10.09 -2.18 14.14
C ASN A 59 -11.34 -3.04 14.02
N PRO A 60 -12.45 -2.65 14.68
CA PRO A 60 -13.73 -3.30 14.46
C PRO A 60 -14.17 -3.08 13.00
N ILE A 61 -14.71 -4.12 12.38
CA ILE A 61 -15.27 -4.04 11.03
C ILE A 61 -16.43 -3.04 11.03
N ALA A 62 -16.34 -2.04 10.16
CA ALA A 62 -17.42 -1.08 9.93
C ALA A 62 -18.58 -1.76 9.17
N PRO A 63 -19.83 -1.25 9.29
CA PRO A 63 -21.01 -1.90 8.70
C PRO A 63 -20.86 -2.14 7.18
N SER A 64 -21.62 -3.11 6.65
CA SER A 64 -21.52 -3.62 5.27
C SER A 64 -21.51 -2.55 4.17
N VAL A 65 -22.11 -1.38 4.37
CA VAL A 65 -22.00 -0.23 3.45
C VAL A 65 -20.58 0.26 3.20
N THR A 66 -19.64 -0.05 4.09
CA THR A 66 -18.21 0.29 3.98
C THR A 66 -17.33 -0.91 3.64
N CYS A 67 -17.93 -2.08 3.41
CA CYS A 67 -17.25 -3.35 3.20
C CYS A 67 -17.86 -4.11 2.02
N GLN A 68 -17.03 -4.47 1.04
CA GLN A 68 -17.46 -5.26 -0.11
C GLN A 68 -17.01 -6.72 0.06
N PHE A 69 -17.86 -7.67 -0.27
CA PHE A 69 -17.50 -9.09 -0.26
C PHE A 69 -16.56 -9.41 -1.42
N LEU A 70 -15.62 -10.31 -1.19
CA LEU A 70 -14.75 -10.79 -2.23
C LEU A 70 -15.50 -11.79 -3.12
N PRO A 71 -15.56 -11.60 -4.45
CA PRO A 71 -16.16 -12.58 -5.33
C PRO A 71 -15.32 -13.86 -5.41
N GLU A 72 -15.98 -14.95 -5.80
CA GLU A 72 -15.33 -16.25 -5.97
C GLU A 72 -14.33 -16.27 -7.14
N VAL A 73 -14.52 -15.38 -8.12
CA VAL A 73 -13.66 -15.23 -9.30
C VAL A 73 -12.51 -14.26 -9.01
N GLU A 74 -11.37 -14.52 -9.64
CA GLU A 74 -10.23 -13.61 -9.64
C GLU A 74 -10.62 -12.27 -10.26
N MET A 75 -10.27 -11.17 -9.58
CA MET A 75 -10.60 -9.82 -10.03
C MET A 75 -9.47 -8.84 -9.76
N SER A 76 -9.49 -7.70 -10.44
CA SER A 76 -8.61 -6.59 -10.10
C SER A 76 -9.21 -5.73 -8.98
N LEU A 77 -8.34 -5.15 -8.14
CA LEU A 77 -8.78 -4.34 -7.02
C LEU A 77 -9.45 -3.02 -7.43
N ASP A 78 -9.20 -2.54 -8.66
CA ASP A 78 -9.79 -1.29 -9.16
C ASP A 78 -11.33 -1.30 -9.11
N GLN A 79 -11.93 -2.48 -9.27
CA GLN A 79 -13.38 -2.69 -9.23
C GLN A 79 -14.02 -2.37 -7.87
N PHE A 80 -13.25 -2.36 -6.77
CA PHE A 80 -13.75 -1.96 -5.45
C PHE A 80 -13.89 -0.43 -5.30
N PHE A 81 -13.32 0.36 -6.22
CA PHE A 81 -13.23 1.83 -6.10
C PHE A 81 -14.15 2.56 -7.08
N THR A 82 -15.45 2.22 -7.05
CA THR A 82 -16.48 2.85 -7.89
C THR A 82 -16.98 4.20 -7.36
N GLU A 83 -16.66 4.53 -6.10
CA GLU A 83 -17.05 5.79 -5.46
C GLU A 83 -16.35 7.01 -6.10
N GLU A 84 -17.13 8.03 -6.46
CA GLU A 84 -16.62 9.33 -6.87
C GLU A 84 -15.77 9.96 -5.76
N LEU A 85 -14.74 10.71 -6.16
CA LEU A 85 -13.83 11.47 -5.27
C LEU A 85 -14.58 12.63 -4.60
N THR A 86 -15.46 12.30 -3.67
CA THR A 86 -16.18 13.26 -2.84
C THR A 86 -15.47 13.49 -1.50
N GLU A 87 -14.48 12.66 -1.19
CA GLU A 87 -13.79 12.68 0.10
C GLU A 87 -12.63 13.67 0.10
N THR A 88 -12.64 14.58 1.08
CA THR A 88 -11.57 15.55 1.36
C THR A 88 -10.45 14.95 2.23
N GLU A 89 -10.57 13.67 2.57
CA GLU A 89 -9.67 12.93 3.45
C GLU A 89 -8.93 11.81 2.71
N GLU A 90 -7.84 11.35 3.31
CA GLU A 90 -7.17 10.14 2.86
C GLU A 90 -7.98 8.93 3.37
N THR A 91 -8.18 7.97 2.48
CA THR A 91 -9.00 6.80 2.76
C THR A 91 -8.15 5.55 2.64
N GLN A 92 -8.39 4.59 3.52
CA GLN A 92 -7.65 3.33 3.55
C GLN A 92 -8.61 2.15 3.49
N TRP A 93 -8.17 1.02 2.95
CA TRP A 93 -8.92 -0.21 2.87
C TRP A 93 -8.05 -1.40 3.24
N ALA A 94 -8.64 -2.41 3.88
CA ALA A 94 -7.95 -3.64 4.23
C ALA A 94 -8.88 -4.85 4.13
N PHE A 95 -8.29 -6.04 4.09
CA PHE A 95 -9.02 -7.30 4.07
C PHE A 95 -9.34 -7.76 5.49
N TYR A 96 -10.52 -8.34 5.67
CA TYR A 96 -10.98 -8.90 6.92
C TYR A 96 -11.69 -10.23 6.69
N ASP A 97 -11.58 -11.15 7.64
CA ASP A 97 -12.38 -12.39 7.64
C ASP A 97 -13.79 -12.17 8.22
N GLY A 98 -14.61 -13.22 8.18
CA GLY A 98 -15.98 -13.20 8.71
C GLY A 98 -16.07 -12.96 10.22
N SER A 99 -14.96 -13.07 10.96
CA SER A 99 -14.91 -12.91 12.42
C SER A 99 -14.57 -11.50 12.88
N GLY A 100 -14.07 -10.63 11.99
CA GLY A 100 -13.56 -9.33 12.42
C GLY A 100 -12.06 -9.13 12.25
N LYS A 101 -11.31 -10.20 11.95
CA LYS A 101 -9.85 -10.19 12.00
C LYS A 101 -9.29 -9.67 10.69
N GLN A 102 -8.37 -8.71 10.76
CA GLN A 102 -7.66 -8.23 9.58
C GLN A 102 -6.81 -9.36 8.98
N LEU A 103 -6.93 -9.53 7.68
CA LEU A 103 -6.12 -10.43 6.87
C LEU A 103 -5.01 -9.65 6.19
N PHE A 104 -3.88 -10.32 6.01
CA PHE A 104 -2.69 -9.76 5.40
C PHE A 104 -2.32 -10.61 4.18
N PRO A 105 -2.92 -10.34 3.00
CA PRO A 105 -2.61 -11.09 1.80
C PRO A 105 -1.12 -10.97 1.46
N THR A 106 -0.56 -12.02 0.88
CA THR A 106 0.84 -12.03 0.46
C THR A 106 0.97 -11.53 -0.97
N VAL A 107 2.04 -10.80 -1.26
CA VAL A 107 2.42 -10.41 -2.61
C VAL A 107 3.92 -10.67 -2.83
N THR A 108 4.27 -11.05 -4.05
CA THR A 108 5.65 -11.27 -4.50
C THR A 108 5.82 -10.69 -5.91
N TRP A 109 7.00 -10.17 -6.21
CA TRP A 109 7.41 -9.81 -7.57
C TRP A 109 8.93 -9.83 -7.69
N GLU A 110 9.44 -9.74 -8.91
CA GLU A 110 10.86 -9.83 -9.20
C GLU A 110 11.66 -8.72 -8.48
N GLY A 111 12.77 -9.11 -7.87
CA GLY A 111 13.66 -8.18 -7.16
C GLY A 111 13.18 -7.73 -5.78
N GLN A 112 12.05 -8.25 -5.29
CA GLN A 112 11.55 -7.98 -3.93
C GLN A 112 11.30 -9.25 -3.15
N GLU A 113 11.58 -9.21 -1.84
CA GLU A 113 11.20 -10.27 -0.93
C GLU A 113 9.66 -10.34 -0.78
N SER A 114 9.13 -11.46 -0.31
CA SER A 114 7.70 -11.59 -0.04
C SER A 114 7.24 -10.55 0.99
N MET A 115 6.11 -9.91 0.70
CA MET A 115 5.51 -8.88 1.55
C MET A 115 4.07 -9.23 1.88
N PHE A 116 3.61 -8.70 3.01
CA PHE A 116 2.20 -8.64 3.37
C PHE A 116 1.62 -7.30 2.90
N LEU A 117 0.46 -7.35 2.25
CA LEU A 117 -0.37 -6.18 2.03
C LEU A 117 -1.09 -5.84 3.34
N VAL A 118 -0.76 -4.67 3.89
CA VAL A 118 -1.37 -4.15 5.12
C VAL A 118 -2.66 -3.41 4.78
N SER A 119 -2.59 -2.49 3.83
CA SER A 119 -3.72 -1.69 3.38
C SER A 119 -3.51 -1.14 1.96
N VAL A 120 -4.62 -0.80 1.32
CA VAL A 120 -4.66 0.09 0.16
C VAL A 120 -5.01 1.49 0.63
N VAL A 121 -4.35 2.50 0.06
CA VAL A 121 -4.54 3.90 0.42
C VAL A 121 -4.92 4.71 -0.82
N ARG A 122 -5.93 5.57 -0.69
CA ARG A 122 -6.27 6.58 -1.70
C ARG A 122 -6.08 7.96 -1.07
N SER A 123 -5.13 8.71 -1.61
CA SER A 123 -4.86 10.08 -1.18
C SER A 123 -6.04 11.01 -1.51
N LYS A 124 -6.05 12.18 -0.87
CA LYS A 124 -6.99 13.30 -1.16
C LYS A 124 -7.01 13.74 -2.64
N ARG A 125 -5.92 13.48 -3.38
CA ARG A 125 -5.80 13.80 -4.82
C ARG A 125 -6.21 12.64 -5.72
N GLY A 126 -6.76 11.57 -5.17
CA GLY A 126 -7.15 10.37 -5.88
C GLY A 126 -6.02 9.44 -6.29
N GLN A 127 -4.77 9.73 -5.91
CA GLN A 127 -3.64 8.83 -6.17
C GLN A 127 -3.69 7.63 -5.23
N PHE A 128 -3.40 6.46 -5.78
CA PHE A 128 -3.37 5.20 -5.05
C PHE A 128 -1.97 4.84 -4.56
N GLY A 129 -1.93 4.27 -3.37
CA GLY A 129 -0.77 3.64 -2.79
C GLY A 129 -1.14 2.37 -2.03
N VAL A 130 -0.14 1.62 -1.61
CA VAL A 130 -0.28 0.45 -0.73
C VAL A 130 0.74 0.53 0.38
N GLN A 131 0.33 0.06 1.56
CA GLN A 131 1.22 -0.19 2.67
C GLN A 131 1.59 -1.66 2.68
N LEU A 132 2.89 -1.93 2.55
CA LEU A 132 3.44 -3.28 2.52
C LEU A 132 4.36 -3.49 3.72
N GLN A 133 4.29 -4.67 4.31
CA GLN A 133 5.20 -5.09 5.36
C GLN A 133 6.05 -6.25 4.86
N ARG A 134 7.36 -6.12 4.89
CA ARG A 134 8.27 -7.21 4.52
C ARG A 134 8.19 -8.34 5.54
N LYS A 135 8.01 -9.58 5.07
CA LYS A 135 7.81 -10.73 5.96
C LYS A 135 9.01 -11.05 6.85
N LYS A 136 10.22 -10.83 6.33
CA LYS A 136 11.47 -11.23 6.97
C LYS A 136 11.79 -10.47 8.25
N ASP A 137 11.58 -9.15 8.23
CA ASP A 137 11.99 -8.25 9.33
C ASP A 137 10.88 -7.29 9.79
N GLY A 138 9.70 -7.37 9.20
CA GLY A 138 8.56 -6.55 9.58
C GLY A 138 8.66 -5.09 9.16
N ALA A 139 9.64 -4.71 8.33
CA ALA A 139 9.78 -3.34 7.86
C ALA A 139 8.59 -2.90 7.00
N TYR A 140 8.11 -1.68 7.24
CA TYR A 140 6.97 -1.10 6.53
C TYR A 140 7.42 -0.19 5.40
N PHE A 141 6.72 -0.27 4.28
CA PHE A 141 6.96 0.51 3.08
C PHE A 141 5.65 1.04 2.53
N PHE A 142 5.70 2.25 1.98
CA PHE A 142 4.59 2.83 1.25
C PHE A 142 4.96 2.92 -0.23
N TYR A 143 4.20 2.22 -1.08
CA TYR A 143 4.41 2.25 -2.53
C TYR A 143 3.28 2.99 -3.22
N ARG A 144 3.61 3.83 -4.19
CA ARG A 144 2.64 4.30 -5.19
C ARG A 144 2.32 3.17 -6.16
N THR A 145 1.08 3.14 -6.62
CA THR A 145 0.62 2.06 -7.49
C THR A 145 -0.58 2.43 -8.37
N LYS A 146 -0.82 1.60 -9.38
CA LYS A 146 -2.07 1.53 -10.15
C LYS A 146 -2.90 0.37 -9.61
N MET A 147 -4.14 0.62 -9.19
CA MET A 147 -5.03 -0.46 -8.69
C MET A 147 -5.30 -1.57 -9.72
N PRO A 148 -5.40 -1.28 -11.03
CA PRO A 148 -5.58 -2.33 -12.05
C PRO A 148 -4.53 -3.44 -12.03
N ASN A 149 -3.32 -3.14 -11.55
CA ASN A 149 -2.22 -4.10 -11.46
C ASN A 149 -2.40 -5.11 -10.33
N TRP A 150 -3.27 -4.86 -9.35
CA TRP A 150 -3.44 -5.75 -8.19
C TRP A 150 -4.60 -6.70 -8.43
N VAL A 151 -4.33 -8.00 -8.44
CA VAL A 151 -5.33 -9.05 -8.66
C VAL A 151 -5.47 -9.92 -7.43
N ILE A 152 -6.69 -10.35 -7.11
CA ILE A 152 -6.98 -11.18 -5.94
C ILE A 152 -7.94 -12.31 -6.25
#